data_AF-A0A968JFU5-F1
#
_entry.id   AF-A0A968JFU5-F1
#
_cell.length_a   1.000
_cell.length_b   1.000
_cell.length_c   1.000
_cell.angle_alpha   90.00
_cell.angle_beta   90.00
_cell.angle_gamma   90.00
#
_symmetry.space_group_name_H-M   'P 1'
#
loop_
_entity.id
_entity.type
_entity.pdbx_description
1 polymer ?
#
loop_
_entity_poly.entity_id
_entity_poly.type
_entity_poly.pdbx_seq_one_letter_code
_entity_poly.pdbx_strand_id
1 'polypeptide(L)' 'MVLVTTSDSESNWYLHIFTAGSETPLRTLEYSHANDARRAVAALQPVFPQASFSEQIRD' A
#
# COMPACT_ATOMS: atom_id res chain seq x y z
N MET A 1 -6.52 -12.52 6.13
CA MET A 1 -6.84 -11.43 5.18
C MET A 1 -5.76 -10.37 5.30
N VAL A 2 -5.22 -9.88 4.18
CA VAL A 2 -4.20 -8.81 4.15
C VAL A 2 -4.84 -7.60 3.46
N LEU A 3 -4.69 -6.41 4.03
CA LEU A 3 -5.10 -5.17 3.40
C LEU A 3 -3.84 -4.39 3.02
N VAL A 4 -3.73 -4.00 1.76
CA VAL A 4 -2.66 -3.13 1.29
C VAL A 4 -3.28 -1.78 0.95
N THR A 5 -2.81 -0.71 1.59
CA THR A 5 -3.22 0.65 1.24
C THR A 5 -2.05 1.49 0.78
N THR A 6 -2.30 2.40 -0.14
CA THR A 6 -1.36 3.48 -0.48
C THR A 6 -1.88 4.80 0.07
N SER A 7 -0.98 5.65 0.56
CA SER A 7 -1.29 7.01 1.02
C SER A 7 -0.24 8.01 0.52
N ASP A 8 -0.64 9.26 0.32
CA ASP A 8 0.27 10.37 0.02
C ASP A 8 0.46 11.29 1.23
N SER A 9 1.68 11.81 1.42
CA SER A 9 1.96 12.89 2.37
C SER A 9 3.05 13.80 1.84
N GLU A 10 2.67 15.05 1.56
CA GLU A 10 3.50 16.15 1.05
C GLU A 10 4.31 15.82 -0.21
N SER A 11 5.44 15.13 -0.06
CA SER A 11 6.40 14.79 -1.12
C SER A 11 6.60 13.27 -1.28
N ASN A 12 6.02 12.46 -0.41
CA ASN A 12 6.25 11.02 -0.36
C ASN A 12 4.95 10.23 -0.47
N TRP A 13 5.10 9.00 -0.93
CA TRP A 13 4.06 8.02 -1.12
C TRP A 13 4.35 6.81 -0.26
N TYR A 14 3.35 6.31 0.42
CA TYR A 14 3.50 5.21 1.36
C TYR A 14 2.64 4.03 0.92
N LEU A 15 3.16 2.83 1.12
CA LEU A 15 2.43 1.57 0.99
C LEU A 15 2.39 0.91 2.36
N HIS A 16 1.20 0.76 2.90
CA HIS A 16 0.92 0.14 4.19
C HIS A 16 0.38 -1.26 3.98
N ILE A 17 0.90 -2.22 4.73
CA ILE A 17 0.44 -3.61 4.72
C ILE A 17 -0.12 -3.92 6.09
N PHE A 18 -1.40 -4.28 6.16
CA PHE A 18 -2.10 -4.64 7.39
C PHE A 18 -2.45 -6.13 7.39
N THR A 19 -2.42 -6.71 8.58
CA THR A 19 -3.03 -8.02 8.85
C THR A 19 -4.50 -7.84 9.24
N ALA A 20 -5.31 -8.87 9.01
CA ALA A 20 -6.73 -8.87 9.35
C ALA A 20 -6.98 -8.40 10.79
N GLY A 21 -7.87 -7.41 10.95
CA GLY A 21 -8.27 -6.89 12.26
C GLY A 21 -7.24 -6.01 12.96
N SER A 22 -6.13 -5.66 12.30
CA SER A 22 -5.12 -4.73 12.84
C SER A 22 -5.34 -3.33 12.30
N GLU A 23 -5.42 -2.35 13.21
CA GLU A 23 -5.43 -0.93 12.87
C GLU A 23 -4.03 -0.38 12.60
N THR A 24 -2.99 -1.07 13.09
CA THR A 24 -1.60 -0.72 12.85
C THR A 24 -1.04 -1.49 11.65
N PRO A 25 -0.30 -0.84 10.74
CA PRO A 25 0.35 -1.54 9.64
C PRO A 25 1.45 -2.46 10.18
N LEU A 26 1.49 -3.69 9.67
CA LEU A 26 2.59 -4.63 9.88
C LEU A 26 3.88 -4.09 9.24
N ARG A 27 3.75 -3.40 8.09
CA ARG A 27 4.85 -2.79 7.37
C ARG A 27 4.39 -1.55 6.63
N THR A 28 5.25 -0.53 6.61
CA THR A 28 5.11 0.66 5.78
C THR A 28 6.35 0.77 4.89
N LEU A 29 6.14 0.99 3.60
CA LEU A 29 7.19 1.27 2.62
C LEU A 29 7.00 2.70 2.10
N GLU A 30 8.08 3.46 2.00
CA GLU A 30 8.08 4.84 1.53
C GLU A 30 8.68 4.93 0.12
N TYR A 31 8.10 5.79 -0.71
CA TYR A 31 8.47 6.02 -2.10
C TYR A 31 8.45 7.52 -2.41
N SER A 32 9.41 8.00 -3.19
CA SER A 32 9.46 9.42 -3.60
C SER A 32 8.53 9.76 -4.75
N HIS A 33 7.98 8.76 -5.46
CA HIS A 33 7.07 8.98 -6.59
C HIS A 33 5.85 8.07 -6.53
N ALA A 34 4.69 8.60 -6.93
CA ALA A 34 3.43 7.87 -7.02
C ALA A 34 3.54 6.60 -7.87
N ASN A 35 4.26 6.70 -9.00
CA ASN A 35 4.43 5.58 -9.92
C ASN A 35 5.23 4.43 -9.31
N ASP A 36 6.17 4.71 -8.41
CA ASP A 36 6.96 3.67 -7.73
C ASP A 36 6.08 2.91 -6.72
N ALA A 37 5.25 3.64 -5.96
CA ALA A 37 4.26 3.04 -5.06
C ALA A 37 3.25 2.17 -5.83
N ARG A 38 2.71 2.65 -6.96
CA ARG A 38 1.79 1.88 -7.83
C ARG A 38 2.45 0.62 -8.39
N ARG A 39 3.70 0.71 -8.85
CA ARG A 39 4.46 -0.45 -9.34
C ARG A 39 4.66 -1.49 -8.23
N ALA A 40 4.92 -1.05 -7.01
CA ALA A 40 5.02 -1.94 -5.86
C ALA A 40 3.70 -2.65 -5.55
N VAL A 41 2.56 -1.94 -5.58
CA VAL A 41 1.22 -2.57 -5.43
C VAL A 41 1.00 -3.63 -6.52
N ALA A 42 1.25 -3.30 -7.79
CA ALA A 42 1.06 -4.22 -8.90
C ALA A 42 1.96 -5.47 -8.79
N ALA A 43 3.18 -5.32 -8.26
CA ALA A 43 4.07 -6.46 -7.99
C ALA A 43 3.58 -7.35 -6.84
N LEU A 44 2.85 -6.80 -5.87
CA LEU A 44 2.32 -7.54 -4.72
C LEU A 44 1.01 -8.29 -5.03
N GLN A 45 0.18 -7.80 -5.94
CA GLN A 45 -1.07 -8.43 -6.36
C GLN A 45 -0.96 -9.93 -6.71
N PRO A 46 0.00 -10.38 -7.55
CA PRO A 46 0.12 -11.80 -7.87
C PRO A 46 0.67 -12.65 -6.72
N VAL A 47 1.42 -12.06 -5.80
CA VAL A 47 1.99 -12.76 -4.62
C VAL A 47 0.94 -12.96 -3.54
N PHE A 48 0.01 -12.01 -3.41
CA PHE A 48 -1.06 -12.02 -2.43
C PHE A 48 -2.43 -11.94 -3.12
N PRO A 49 -2.87 -12.98 -3.84
CA PRO A 49 -4.13 -12.96 -4.60
C PRO A 49 -5.37 -12.85 -3.70
N GLN A 50 -5.22 -13.14 -2.41
CA GLN A 50 -6.27 -13.03 -1.38
C GLN A 50 -6.23 -11.69 -0.63
N ALA A 51 -5.28 -10.80 -0.97
CA ALA A 51 -5.21 -9.48 -0.35
C ALA A 51 -6.26 -8.55 -0.96
N SER A 52 -6.84 -7.71 -0.11
CA SER A 52 -7.63 -6.57 -0.56
C SER A 52 -6.68 -5.39 -0.75
N PHE A 53 -6.77 -4.74 -1.90
CA PHE A 53 -5.96 -3.56 -2.23
C PHE A 53 -6.89 -2.36 -2.25
N SER A 54 -6.56 -1.31 -1.50
CA SER A 54 -7.31 -0.06 -1.45
C SER A 54 -6.36 1.10 -1.63
N GLU A 55 -6.45 1.77 -2.76
CA GLU A 55 -5.63 2.94 -3.07
C GLU A 55 -6.35 4.21 -2.58
N GLN A 56 -5.72 4.97 -1.68
CA GLN A 56 -6.22 6.25 -1.19
C GLN A 56 -5.26 7.36 -1.65
N ILE A 57 -5.54 7.90 -2.83
CA ILE A 57 -4.78 9.00 -3.44
C ILE A 57 -5.61 10.27 -3.32
N ARG A 58 -5.03 11.36 -2.80
CA ARG A 58 -5.58 12.71 -3.01
C ARG A 58 -5.31 13.16 -4.45
N ASP A 59 -6.35 13.65 -5.14
CA ASP A 59 -6.24 14.32 -6.43
C ASP A 59 -5.30 15.54 -6.37
#